data_AF-A0A0G1JNZ0-F1
#
_entry.id   AF-A0A0G1JNZ0-F1
#
_cell.length_a   1.000
_cell.length_b   1.000
_cell.length_c   1.000
_cell.angle_alpha   90.00
_cell.angle_beta   90.00
_cell.angle_gamma   90.00
#
_symmetry.space_group_name_H-M   'P 1'
#
loop_
_entity.id
_entity.type
_entity.pdbx_description
1 polymer ?
#
loop_
_entity_poly.entity_id
_entity_poly.type
_entity_poly.pdbx_seq_one_letter_code
_entity_poly.pdbx_strand_id
1 'polypeptide(L)'
;MGNPSTRQFLLVAALALFLRLILIPHPGFLADIAYWKWWTKDSAQNGLVHTITQTGINYPPLYLTIMKATGHIYGLFANLNNDIQYWDKGNLLFLFLIKLPFILADLSVGYLIFWLLRRFYQRNLSHLGHLSNLPLLGAAFWLLNPGVIYNSALWGQTDSLGVVPILLAYLFAVSGRPIFAGALTGIAFFLKAQSIPLILFLYLYLYLKNGLLTTVKSGAAAVTAGLIVTSPFFLTHTMDRIISTIFTSVGYFPYASLYAFNLWWLVIRGASFQFPDQTLVGNLLSYRTIGFTLFWSAFGFLAFVLWQTALKKNAQELTERFLLSTPLVILSMFLLPTEIHERYLLPFFAFALLPLAFDAISARVKNIKLYLFSYAVLSLIWLLNLHFVMIKNYPENEQPILSLISPSMPVLGVVFSAVSVTLYLVFFGVFLKRCLPTNLKSRILAIGLLILLPLGLLSLQAAPVIKAKSQSKVLLSEIKPTFVRQGWGELSKDKSVAGGNLSTWYFFSWKGLGTHANSQIDFNLDGHYRRLETNVGVDTGGGEAASVEFLILGDDKVIAKSGILKKWQYQKSLVADLTGVKKLSLVVTDAGDGINGDHADWLYPTLYK
;
A
#
# COMPACT_ATOMS: atom_id res chain seq x y z
N MET A 1 -25.57 31.63 17.46
CA MET A 1 -26.42 30.46 17.11
C MET A 1 -25.83 29.79 15.88
N GLY A 2 -25.34 28.55 16.00
CA GLY A 2 -24.52 27.89 14.97
C GLY A 2 -25.30 27.54 13.69
N ASN A 3 -24.70 27.80 12.52
CA ASN A 3 -25.26 27.49 11.21
C ASN A 3 -25.68 26.00 11.14
N PRO A 4 -26.93 25.67 10.76
CA PRO A 4 -27.48 24.30 10.82
C PRO A 4 -26.63 23.24 10.09
N SER A 5 -25.93 23.63 9.02
CA SER A 5 -25.00 22.75 8.29
C SER A 5 -23.81 22.26 9.14
N THR A 6 -23.36 23.05 10.10
CA THR A 6 -22.21 22.72 10.95
C THR A 6 -22.61 21.74 12.05
N ARG A 7 -23.81 21.89 12.64
CA ARG A 7 -24.34 20.92 13.60
C ARG A 7 -24.56 19.55 12.96
N GLN A 8 -25.11 19.52 11.74
CA GLN A 8 -25.30 18.28 10.98
C GLN A 8 -23.95 17.60 10.65
N PHE A 9 -22.95 18.38 10.25
CA PHE A 9 -21.60 17.84 10.04
C PHE A 9 -21.04 17.19 11.31
N LEU A 10 -21.17 17.85 12.48
CA LEU A 10 -20.70 17.28 13.74
C LEU A 10 -21.41 15.97 14.10
N LEU A 11 -22.71 15.82 13.79
CA LEU A 11 -23.43 14.56 13.98
C LEU A 11 -22.88 13.45 13.08
N VAL A 12 -22.63 13.74 11.81
CA VAL A 12 -22.01 12.78 10.87
C VAL A 12 -20.60 12.39 11.31
N ALA A 13 -19.79 13.37 11.74
CA ALA A 13 -18.45 13.12 12.25
C ALA A 13 -18.46 12.30 13.56
N ALA A 14 -19.40 12.56 14.46
CA ALA A 14 -19.57 11.79 15.70
C ALA A 14 -19.97 10.34 15.41
N LEU A 15 -20.92 10.11 14.50
CA LEU A 15 -21.28 8.77 14.04
C LEU A 15 -20.09 8.05 13.40
N ALA A 16 -19.35 8.74 12.53
CA ALA A 16 -18.18 8.20 11.85
C ALA A 16 -17.04 7.85 12.83
N LEU A 17 -16.85 8.64 13.89
CA LEU A 17 -15.91 8.35 14.97
C LEU A 17 -16.38 7.12 15.77
N PHE A 18 -17.65 7.10 16.18
CA PHE A 18 -18.22 5.98 16.94
C PHE A 18 -18.06 4.63 16.22
N LEU A 19 -18.39 4.57 14.93
CA LEU A 19 -18.22 3.36 14.12
C LEU A 19 -16.75 2.89 14.08
N ARG A 20 -15.79 3.81 14.01
CA ARG A 20 -14.36 3.48 14.00
C ARG A 20 -13.88 3.01 15.38
N LEU A 21 -14.33 3.63 16.47
CA LEU A 21 -13.95 3.26 17.83
C LEU A 21 -14.40 1.83 18.18
N ILE A 22 -15.58 1.40 17.73
CA ILE A 22 -16.08 0.03 17.93
C ILE A 22 -15.18 -1.01 17.23
N LEU A 23 -14.53 -0.65 16.13
CA LEU A 23 -13.69 -1.56 15.34
C LEU A 23 -12.25 -1.63 15.83
N ILE A 24 -11.82 -0.74 16.74
CA ILE A 24 -10.44 -0.73 17.27
C ILE A 24 -10.00 -2.07 17.85
N PRO A 25 -10.80 -2.78 18.69
CA PRO A 25 -10.41 -4.05 19.30
C PRO A 25 -10.07 -5.16 18.30
N HIS A 26 -10.51 -5.03 17.05
CA HIS A 26 -10.17 -5.98 16.00
C HIS A 26 -8.65 -5.95 15.73
N PRO A 27 -7.94 -7.09 15.69
CA PRO A 27 -6.49 -7.12 15.58
C PRO A 27 -5.99 -6.66 14.20
N GLY A 28 -6.87 -6.59 13.19
CA GLY A 28 -6.57 -6.06 11.86
C GLY A 28 -5.67 -6.98 11.04
N PHE A 29 -4.86 -6.39 10.17
CA PHE A 29 -3.89 -7.16 9.36
C PHE A 29 -2.67 -7.46 10.22
N LEU A 30 -2.56 -8.70 10.71
CA LEU A 30 -1.63 -9.06 11.79
C LEU A 30 -0.17 -8.70 11.48
N ALA A 31 0.28 -8.90 10.24
CA ALA A 31 1.65 -8.56 9.84
C ALA A 31 1.91 -7.05 9.97
N ASP A 32 0.97 -6.21 9.49
CA ASP A 32 1.11 -4.75 9.57
C ASP A 32 1.13 -4.29 11.02
N ILE A 33 0.21 -4.80 11.86
CA ILE A 33 0.19 -4.48 13.29
C ILE A 33 1.47 -4.95 13.99
N ALA A 34 2.02 -6.10 13.62
CA ALA A 34 3.29 -6.58 14.17
C ALA A 34 4.47 -5.67 13.78
N TYR A 35 4.55 -5.21 12.52
CA TYR A 35 5.52 -4.18 12.13
C TYR A 35 5.33 -2.89 12.91
N TRP A 36 4.08 -2.47 13.13
CA TRP A 36 3.80 -1.28 13.92
C TRP A 36 4.29 -1.44 15.35
N LYS A 37 4.04 -2.58 15.98
CA LYS A 37 4.54 -2.89 17.33
C LYS A 37 6.06 -2.88 17.38
N TRP A 38 6.72 -3.48 16.40
CA TRP A 38 8.17 -3.56 16.37
C TRP A 38 8.81 -2.18 16.24
N TRP A 39 8.41 -1.40 15.23
CA TRP A 39 8.97 -0.08 15.00
C TRP A 39 8.59 0.90 16.11
N THR A 40 7.42 0.74 16.73
CA THR A 40 7.02 1.51 17.93
C THR A 40 7.92 1.20 19.12
N LYS A 41 8.17 -0.08 19.42
CA LYS A 41 9.04 -0.50 20.54
C LYS A 41 10.47 -0.01 20.32
N ASP A 42 11.04 -0.28 19.14
CA ASP A 42 12.42 0.11 18.84
C ASP A 42 12.60 1.63 18.80
N SER A 43 11.70 2.38 18.16
CA SER A 43 11.84 3.84 18.06
C SER A 43 11.65 4.56 19.40
N ALA A 44 10.84 4.00 20.31
CA ALA A 44 10.68 4.52 21.66
C ALA A 44 11.90 4.23 22.55
N GLN A 45 12.55 3.08 22.40
CA GLN A 45 13.68 2.65 23.23
C GLN A 45 15.03 3.16 22.72
N ASN A 46 15.25 3.06 21.40
CA ASN A 46 16.55 3.27 20.77
C ASN A 46 16.59 4.52 19.88
N GLY A 47 15.43 5.13 19.60
CA GLY A 47 15.32 6.37 18.83
C GLY A 47 15.25 6.15 17.30
N LEU A 48 14.88 7.23 16.58
CA LEU A 48 14.53 7.16 15.15
C LEU A 48 15.70 6.70 14.24
N VAL A 49 16.93 7.15 14.54
CA VAL A 49 18.12 6.81 13.76
C VAL A 49 18.45 5.33 13.90
N HIS A 50 18.39 4.80 15.12
CA HIS A 50 18.56 3.37 15.35
C HIS A 50 17.51 2.57 14.58
N THR A 51 16.23 2.97 14.67
CA THR A 51 15.16 2.24 14.00
C THR A 51 15.34 2.16 12.49
N ILE A 52 15.68 3.27 11.82
CA ILE A 52 15.91 3.22 10.36
C ILE A 52 17.15 2.40 9.99
N THR A 53 18.19 2.42 10.82
CA THR A 53 19.46 1.76 10.51
C THR A 53 19.47 0.27 10.84
N GLN A 54 18.73 -0.14 11.87
CA GLN A 54 18.77 -1.49 12.45
C GLN A 54 17.50 -2.31 12.23
N THR A 55 16.41 -1.69 11.79
CA THR A 55 15.16 -2.41 11.49
C THR A 55 14.90 -2.46 9.99
N GLY A 56 14.08 -3.42 9.55
CA GLY A 56 13.65 -3.55 8.16
C GLY A 56 12.56 -2.55 7.75
N ILE A 57 12.57 -1.34 8.32
CA ILE A 57 11.51 -0.37 8.04
C ILE A 57 11.55 0.15 6.61
N ASN A 58 10.38 0.14 5.97
CA ASN A 58 10.17 0.61 4.60
C ASN A 58 9.28 1.88 4.52
N TYR A 59 9.08 2.57 5.64
CA TYR A 59 8.32 3.83 5.70
C TYR A 59 9.22 5.05 5.82
N PRO A 60 8.82 6.19 5.22
CA PRO A 60 9.51 7.45 5.40
C PRO A 60 9.56 7.94 6.88
N PRO A 61 10.54 8.80 7.23
CA PRO A 61 10.85 9.14 8.63
C PRO A 61 9.75 9.83 9.45
N LEU A 62 8.84 10.58 8.81
CA LEU A 62 7.82 11.31 9.57
C LEU A 62 6.83 10.34 10.23
N TYR A 63 6.57 9.21 9.58
CA TYR A 63 5.70 8.18 10.14
C TYR A 63 6.32 7.50 11.37
N LEU A 64 7.64 7.31 11.39
CA LEU A 64 8.35 6.81 12.58
C LEU A 64 8.23 7.72 13.80
N THR A 65 8.09 9.03 13.58
CA THR A 65 7.89 9.97 14.70
C THR A 65 6.55 9.71 15.39
N ILE A 66 5.51 9.35 14.62
CA ILE A 66 4.21 8.95 15.16
C ILE A 66 4.36 7.67 16.00
N MET A 67 5.11 6.68 15.50
CA MET A 67 5.37 5.43 16.22
C MET A 67 6.12 5.65 17.53
N LYS A 68 7.17 6.46 17.50
CA LYS A 68 7.92 6.82 18.70
C LYS A 68 7.01 7.45 19.76
N ALA A 69 6.15 8.39 19.35
CA ALA A 69 5.17 9.00 20.23
C ALA A 69 4.19 7.96 20.81
N THR A 70 3.65 7.07 19.97
CA THR A 70 2.79 5.95 20.39
C THR A 70 3.47 5.09 21.45
N GLY A 71 4.75 4.75 21.28
CA GLY A 71 5.50 3.91 22.23
C GLY A 71 5.75 4.60 23.57
N HIS A 72 6.09 5.89 23.55
CA HIS A 72 6.21 6.66 24.79
C HIS A 72 4.88 6.79 25.53
N ILE A 73 3.77 7.04 24.81
CA ILE A 73 2.43 7.12 25.42
C ILE A 73 2.03 5.75 25.99
N TYR A 74 2.28 4.66 25.25
CA TYR A 74 2.03 3.30 25.74
C TYR A 74 2.79 3.04 27.05
N GLY A 75 4.06 3.47 27.12
CA GLY A 75 4.92 3.36 28.30
C GLY A 75 4.41 4.04 29.57
N LEU A 76 3.46 4.99 29.44
CA LEU A 76 2.80 5.63 30.59
C LEU A 76 1.77 4.71 31.26
N PHE A 77 1.26 3.71 30.54
CA PHE A 77 0.17 2.86 31.00
C PHE A 77 0.52 1.36 31.05
N ALA A 78 1.55 0.93 30.32
CA ALA A 78 1.96 -0.47 30.24
C ALA A 78 3.46 -0.61 29.91
N ASN A 79 4.05 -1.76 30.24
CA ASN A 79 5.48 -2.02 30.03
C ASN A 79 5.74 -2.58 28.63
N LEU A 80 6.52 -1.86 27.81
CA LEU A 80 6.92 -2.31 26.46
C LEU A 80 7.79 -3.58 26.46
N ASN A 81 8.42 -3.90 27.59
CA ASN A 81 9.27 -5.09 27.75
C ASN A 81 8.53 -6.32 28.27
N ASN A 82 7.26 -6.19 28.62
CA ASN A 82 6.42 -7.36 28.88
C ASN A 82 5.99 -7.95 27.54
N ASP A 83 6.84 -8.80 26.95
CA ASP A 83 6.63 -9.31 25.59
C ASP A 83 5.32 -10.08 25.44
N ILE A 84 4.90 -10.85 26.45
CA ILE A 84 3.62 -11.59 26.42
C ILE A 84 2.44 -10.62 26.22
N GLN A 85 2.37 -9.56 27.03
CA GLN A 85 1.30 -8.56 26.92
C GLN A 85 1.46 -7.68 25.66
N TYR A 86 2.69 -7.25 25.37
CA TYR A 86 2.96 -6.32 24.28
C TYR A 86 2.66 -6.95 22.93
N TRP A 87 3.06 -8.20 22.71
CA TRP A 87 2.88 -8.90 21.44
C TRP A 87 1.50 -9.50 21.25
N ASP A 88 0.70 -9.67 22.30
CA ASP A 88 -0.67 -10.17 22.20
C ASP A 88 -1.49 -9.43 21.12
N LYS A 89 -2.10 -10.21 20.21
CA LYS A 89 -2.86 -9.67 19.07
C LYS A 89 -4.06 -8.82 19.51
N GLY A 90 -4.60 -9.08 20.69
CA GLY A 90 -5.72 -8.37 21.30
C GLY A 90 -5.33 -7.22 22.24
N ASN A 91 -4.06 -6.79 22.26
CA ASN A 91 -3.58 -5.68 23.09
C ASN A 91 -4.32 -4.37 22.75
N LEU A 92 -5.44 -4.14 23.44
CA LEU A 92 -6.39 -3.06 23.15
C LEU A 92 -5.75 -1.68 23.32
N LEU A 93 -4.90 -1.49 24.32
CA LEU A 93 -4.20 -0.23 24.53
C LEU A 93 -3.32 0.11 23.33
N PHE A 94 -2.52 -0.85 22.86
CA PHE A 94 -1.69 -0.64 21.68
C PHE A 94 -2.55 -0.38 20.42
N LEU A 95 -3.55 -1.22 20.17
CA LEU A 95 -4.46 -1.08 19.03
C LEU A 95 -5.15 0.28 19.01
N PHE A 96 -5.60 0.77 20.16
CA PHE A 96 -6.19 2.09 20.30
C PHE A 96 -5.20 3.18 19.92
N LEU A 97 -4.00 3.18 20.53
CA LEU A 97 -3.01 4.23 20.31
C LEU A 97 -2.49 4.26 18.87
N ILE A 98 -2.27 3.10 18.24
CA ILE A 98 -1.73 3.06 16.87
C ILE A 98 -2.77 3.43 15.82
N LYS A 99 -4.05 3.06 16.00
CA LYS A 99 -5.13 3.35 15.04
C LYS A 99 -5.70 4.75 15.18
N LEU A 100 -5.62 5.37 16.37
CA LEU A 100 -6.19 6.68 16.63
C LEU A 100 -5.70 7.78 15.67
N PRO A 101 -4.39 7.93 15.37
CA PRO A 101 -3.92 8.89 14.37
C PRO A 101 -4.58 8.72 12.98
N PHE A 102 -4.84 7.48 12.56
CA PHE A 102 -5.46 7.19 11.26
C PHE A 102 -6.94 7.59 11.26
N ILE A 103 -7.64 7.31 12.36
CA ILE A 103 -9.03 7.72 12.58
C ILE A 103 -9.15 9.25 12.60
N LEU A 104 -8.24 9.93 13.28
CA LEU A 104 -8.20 11.40 13.29
C LEU A 104 -7.88 11.98 11.91
N ALA A 105 -7.05 11.31 11.12
CA ALA A 105 -6.77 11.69 9.74
C ALA A 105 -8.03 11.56 8.85
N ASP A 106 -8.81 10.48 8.99
CA ASP A 106 -10.08 10.33 8.29
C ASP A 106 -11.05 11.47 8.61
N LEU A 107 -11.19 11.82 9.89
CA LEU A 107 -12.05 12.91 10.34
C LEU A 107 -11.57 14.26 9.78
N SER A 108 -10.26 14.46 9.75
CA SER A 108 -9.63 15.65 9.17
C SER A 108 -9.91 15.78 7.68
N VAL A 109 -9.76 14.70 6.90
CA VAL A 109 -10.11 14.70 5.47
C VAL A 109 -11.60 15.02 5.26
N GLY A 110 -12.49 14.42 6.06
CA GLY A 110 -13.92 14.71 5.99
C GLY A 110 -14.26 16.18 6.28
N TYR A 111 -13.61 16.77 7.29
CA TYR A 111 -13.73 18.19 7.59
C TYR A 111 -13.22 19.07 6.44
N LEU A 112 -12.07 18.73 5.85
CA LEU A 112 -11.52 19.47 4.72
C LEU A 112 -12.43 19.42 3.51
N ILE A 113 -13.00 18.27 3.18
CA ILE A 113 -14.00 18.13 2.11
C ILE A 113 -15.22 19.01 2.40
N PHE A 114 -15.78 18.93 3.61
CA PHE A 114 -16.91 19.77 4.03
C PHE A 114 -16.60 21.26 3.86
N TRP A 115 -15.46 21.70 4.39
CA TRP A 115 -15.03 23.09 4.36
C TRP A 115 -14.82 23.59 2.93
N LEU A 116 -14.21 22.79 2.07
CA LEU A 116 -13.96 23.13 0.67
C LEU A 116 -15.23 23.25 -0.14
N LEU A 117 -16.05 22.21 -0.10
CA LEU A 117 -17.29 22.19 -0.83
C LEU A 117 -18.15 23.37 -0.40
N ARG A 118 -18.21 23.68 0.89
CA ARG A 118 -18.92 24.86 1.40
C ARG A 118 -18.34 26.17 0.85
N ARG A 119 -17.02 26.34 0.89
CA ARG A 119 -16.34 27.57 0.43
C ARG A 119 -16.55 27.83 -1.07
N PHE A 120 -16.49 26.80 -1.90
CA PHE A 120 -16.64 26.92 -3.35
C PHE A 120 -18.11 26.91 -3.79
N TYR A 121 -18.97 26.12 -3.14
CA TYR A 121 -20.42 26.14 -3.38
C TYR A 121 -21.02 27.53 -3.14
N GLN A 122 -20.66 28.19 -2.03
CA GLN A 122 -21.17 29.53 -1.73
C GLN A 122 -20.74 30.60 -2.75
N ARG A 123 -19.61 30.39 -3.44
CA ARG A 123 -19.09 31.33 -4.43
C ARG A 123 -19.68 31.14 -5.83
N ASN A 124 -19.94 29.89 -6.23
CA ASN A 124 -20.28 29.57 -7.62
C ASN A 124 -21.76 29.11 -7.78
N LEU A 125 -22.32 28.44 -6.77
CA LEU A 125 -23.57 27.66 -6.90
C LEU A 125 -24.76 28.20 -6.09
N SER A 126 -24.65 29.40 -5.51
CA SER A 126 -25.69 29.97 -4.63
C SER A 126 -27.07 30.11 -5.29
N HIS A 127 -27.12 30.16 -6.62
CA HIS A 127 -28.33 30.29 -7.43
C HIS A 127 -29.11 28.96 -7.61
N LEU A 128 -28.50 27.80 -7.33
CA LEU A 128 -29.12 26.48 -7.44
C LEU A 128 -29.57 25.98 -6.05
N GLY A 129 -30.70 26.52 -5.57
CA GLY A 129 -31.25 26.29 -4.22
C GLY A 129 -31.52 24.82 -3.82
N HIS A 130 -31.48 23.88 -4.76
CA HIS A 130 -31.71 22.44 -4.50
C HIS A 130 -30.47 21.65 -4.03
N LEU A 131 -29.27 22.25 -3.99
CA LEU A 131 -28.00 21.56 -3.66
C LEU A 131 -27.34 22.05 -2.35
N SER A 132 -28.09 22.70 -1.46
CA SER A 132 -27.58 23.30 -0.21
C SER A 132 -26.86 22.30 0.73
N ASN A 133 -27.18 21.01 0.62
CA ASN A 133 -26.58 19.93 1.43
C ASN A 133 -25.32 19.30 0.80
N LEU A 134 -24.86 19.75 -0.37
CA LEU A 134 -23.73 19.14 -1.07
C LEU A 134 -22.44 19.06 -0.24
N PRO A 135 -22.05 20.08 0.56
CA PRO A 135 -20.88 19.97 1.43
C PRO A 135 -21.01 18.86 2.48
N LEU A 136 -22.20 18.71 3.06
CA LEU A 136 -22.50 17.67 4.04
C LEU A 136 -22.49 16.28 3.38
N LEU A 137 -23.08 16.15 2.19
CA LEU A 137 -23.09 14.89 1.42
C LEU A 137 -21.67 14.46 1.04
N GLY A 138 -20.83 15.39 0.55
CA GLY A 138 -19.43 15.09 0.25
C GLY A 138 -18.67 14.60 1.48
N ALA A 139 -18.84 15.27 2.62
CA ALA A 139 -18.23 14.81 3.88
C ALA A 139 -18.74 13.43 4.30
N ALA A 140 -20.04 13.16 4.17
CA ALA A 140 -20.64 11.87 4.49
C ALA A 140 -20.13 10.75 3.55
N PHE A 141 -19.99 11.01 2.25
CA PHE A 141 -19.44 10.06 1.27
C PHE A 141 -17.99 9.64 1.54
N TRP A 142 -17.25 10.42 2.33
CA TRP A 142 -15.93 10.06 2.83
C TRP A 142 -16.00 9.43 4.23
N LEU A 143 -16.61 10.12 5.18
CA LEU A 143 -16.61 9.73 6.59
C LEU A 143 -17.34 8.41 6.85
N LEU A 144 -18.39 8.13 6.10
CA LEU A 144 -19.20 6.91 6.17
C LEU A 144 -18.84 5.91 5.06
N ASN A 145 -17.76 6.16 4.31
CA ASN A 145 -17.29 5.22 3.31
C ASN A 145 -16.80 3.94 4.01
N PRO A 146 -17.39 2.76 3.72
CA PRO A 146 -17.03 1.53 4.42
C PRO A 146 -15.59 1.11 4.14
N GLY A 147 -15.05 1.36 2.94
CA GLY A 147 -13.65 1.06 2.63
C GLY A 147 -12.67 1.94 3.42
N VAL A 148 -13.00 3.21 3.64
CA VAL A 148 -12.17 4.13 4.45
C VAL A 148 -12.17 3.68 5.92
N ILE A 149 -13.35 3.35 6.47
CA ILE A 149 -13.49 2.79 7.83
C ILE A 149 -12.71 1.47 7.95
N TYR A 150 -12.83 0.59 6.96
CA TYR A 150 -12.14 -0.69 6.92
C TYR A 150 -10.62 -0.49 6.93
N ASN A 151 -10.10 0.41 6.11
CA ASN A 151 -8.67 0.68 6.00
C ASN A 151 -8.07 1.23 7.31
N SER A 152 -8.69 2.26 7.90
CA SER A 152 -8.11 2.92 9.08
C SER A 152 -8.39 2.16 10.39
N ALA A 153 -9.65 1.82 10.66
CA ALA A 153 -10.07 1.32 11.97
C ALA A 153 -10.03 -0.20 12.09
N LEU A 154 -10.45 -0.94 11.05
CA LEU A 154 -10.42 -2.40 11.09
C LEU A 154 -9.02 -2.94 10.77
N TRP A 155 -8.45 -2.55 9.63
CA TRP A 155 -7.14 -3.00 9.16
C TRP A 155 -6.00 -2.38 9.97
N GLY A 156 -6.06 -1.07 10.24
CA GLY A 156 -5.00 -0.34 10.94
C GLY A 156 -3.93 0.25 10.00
N GLN A 157 -4.34 0.72 8.82
CA GLN A 157 -3.45 1.28 7.80
C GLN A 157 -3.37 2.81 7.83
N THR A 158 -2.26 3.32 7.30
CA THR A 158 -1.80 4.71 7.50
C THR A 158 -2.21 5.68 6.39
N ASP A 159 -2.82 5.19 5.31
CA ASP A 159 -3.00 5.92 4.04
C ASP A 159 -3.59 7.33 4.21
N SER A 160 -4.60 7.49 5.07
CA SER A 160 -5.23 8.78 5.34
C SER A 160 -4.28 9.83 5.91
N LEU A 161 -3.22 9.44 6.64
CA LEU A 161 -2.21 10.38 7.13
C LEU A 161 -1.48 11.09 5.99
N GLY A 162 -1.20 10.38 4.89
CA GLY A 162 -0.61 10.96 3.69
C GLY A 162 -1.59 11.85 2.92
N VAL A 163 -2.89 11.52 2.97
CA VAL A 163 -3.95 12.27 2.27
C VAL A 163 -4.19 13.65 2.88
N VAL A 164 -4.13 13.81 4.21
CA VAL A 164 -4.35 15.10 4.89
C VAL A 164 -3.44 16.22 4.34
N PRO A 165 -2.09 16.11 4.36
CA PRO A 165 -1.21 17.17 3.90
C PRO A 165 -1.28 17.41 2.40
N ILE A 166 -1.43 16.36 1.58
CA ILE A 166 -1.54 16.56 0.12
C ILE A 166 -2.87 17.21 -0.26
N LEU A 167 -3.97 16.84 0.40
CA LEU A 167 -5.26 17.50 0.21
C LEU A 167 -5.15 18.97 0.61
N LEU A 168 -4.61 19.27 1.79
CA LEU A 168 -4.32 20.63 2.25
C LEU A 168 -3.47 21.41 1.24
N ALA A 169 -2.41 20.79 0.69
CA ALA A 169 -1.54 21.42 -0.29
C ALA A 169 -2.32 21.89 -1.53
N TYR A 170 -3.21 21.04 -2.04
CA TYR A 170 -4.11 21.41 -3.13
C TYR A 170 -4.99 22.61 -2.75
N LEU A 171 -5.46 22.69 -1.50
CA LEU A 171 -6.36 23.77 -1.06
C LEU A 171 -5.63 25.11 -1.01
N PHE A 172 -4.42 25.09 -0.46
CA PHE A 172 -3.56 26.26 -0.40
C PHE A 172 -3.18 26.72 -1.82
N ALA A 173 -2.88 25.80 -2.74
CA ALA A 173 -2.58 26.13 -4.13
C ALA A 173 -3.76 26.79 -4.85
N VAL A 174 -4.96 26.21 -4.76
CA VAL A 174 -6.14 26.81 -5.41
C VAL A 174 -6.55 28.13 -4.75
N SER A 175 -6.29 28.29 -3.45
CA SER A 175 -6.54 29.51 -2.68
C SER A 175 -5.49 30.61 -2.86
N GLY A 176 -4.49 30.43 -3.73
CA GLY A 176 -3.47 31.44 -4.01
C GLY A 176 -2.38 31.56 -2.94
N ARG A 177 -2.12 30.48 -2.19
CA ARG A 177 -1.10 30.39 -1.14
C ARG A 177 -0.05 29.31 -1.48
N PRO A 178 0.73 29.51 -2.56
CA PRO A 178 1.55 28.46 -3.16
C PRO A 178 2.74 28.02 -2.27
N ILE A 179 3.30 28.90 -1.45
CA ILE A 179 4.41 28.57 -0.53
C ILE A 179 3.95 27.55 0.54
N PHE A 180 2.77 27.75 1.12
CA PHE A 180 2.18 26.80 2.07
C PHE A 180 1.85 25.47 1.40
N ALA A 181 1.37 25.51 0.15
CA ALA A 181 1.17 24.29 -0.64
C ALA A 181 2.49 23.52 -0.82
N GLY A 182 3.57 24.23 -1.15
CA GLY A 182 4.92 23.69 -1.23
C GLY A 182 5.35 22.99 0.06
N ALA A 183 5.33 23.67 1.20
CA ALA A 183 5.70 23.07 2.49
C ALA A 183 4.93 21.77 2.80
N LEU A 184 3.61 21.76 2.54
CA LEU A 184 2.76 20.59 2.75
C LEU A 184 3.09 19.43 1.79
N THR A 185 3.55 19.69 0.57
CA THR A 185 4.04 18.61 -0.31
C THR A 185 5.29 17.93 0.23
N GLY A 186 6.19 18.67 0.89
CA GLY A 186 7.35 18.08 1.58
C GLY A 186 6.92 17.15 2.72
N ILE A 187 5.95 17.59 3.53
CA ILE A 187 5.36 16.77 4.60
C ILE A 187 4.67 15.52 4.03
N ALA A 188 3.87 15.66 2.97
CA ALA A 188 3.16 14.55 2.34
C ALA A 188 4.13 13.49 1.79
N PHE A 189 5.23 13.91 1.14
CA PHE A 189 6.27 13.03 0.63
C PHE A 189 6.89 12.18 1.74
N PHE A 190 7.25 12.80 2.87
CA PHE A 190 7.87 12.11 4.02
C PHE A 190 6.90 11.41 4.96
N LEU A 191 5.58 11.46 4.70
CA LEU A 191 4.61 10.53 5.30
C LEU A 191 4.38 9.33 4.39
N LYS A 192 4.20 9.59 3.09
CA LYS A 192 3.88 8.54 2.11
C LYS A 192 4.35 8.95 0.72
N ALA A 193 5.39 8.27 0.23
CA ALA A 193 5.97 8.47 -1.10
C ALA A 193 4.95 8.24 -2.24
N GLN A 194 3.85 7.53 -1.98
CA GLN A 194 2.72 7.39 -2.90
C GLN A 194 2.15 8.75 -3.38
N SER A 195 2.40 9.84 -2.66
CA SER A 195 1.94 11.20 -3.02
C SER A 195 2.67 11.80 -4.24
N ILE A 196 3.76 11.20 -4.73
CA ILE A 196 4.61 11.77 -5.78
C ILE A 196 3.82 12.21 -7.04
N PRO A 197 2.95 11.38 -7.66
CA PRO A 197 2.19 11.82 -8.83
C PRO A 197 1.30 13.04 -8.58
N LEU A 198 0.72 13.15 -7.39
CA LEU A 198 -0.09 14.30 -6.98
C LEU A 198 0.77 15.54 -6.78
N ILE A 199 1.96 15.39 -6.19
CA ILE A 199 2.93 16.47 -6.04
C ILE A 199 3.33 16.98 -7.44
N LEU A 200 3.73 16.11 -8.36
CA LEU A 200 4.10 16.51 -9.72
C LEU A 200 2.97 17.27 -10.44
N PHE A 201 1.74 16.76 -10.33
CA PHE A 201 0.58 17.39 -10.96
C PHE A 201 0.23 18.75 -10.32
N LEU A 202 0.39 18.89 -9.00
CA LEU A 202 0.23 20.16 -8.28
C LEU A 202 1.27 21.19 -8.73
N TYR A 203 2.54 20.81 -8.87
CA TYR A 203 3.61 21.72 -9.31
C TYR A 203 3.42 22.16 -10.75
N LEU A 204 2.90 21.29 -11.62
CA LEU A 204 2.46 21.68 -12.96
C LEU A 204 1.38 22.77 -12.88
N TYR A 205 0.35 22.59 -12.04
CA TYR A 205 -0.69 23.60 -11.85
C TYR A 205 -0.13 24.94 -11.32
N LEU A 206 0.77 24.90 -10.33
CA LEU A 206 1.43 26.10 -9.80
C LEU A 206 2.24 26.83 -10.88
N TYR A 207 2.96 26.08 -11.72
CA TYR A 207 3.70 26.64 -12.84
C TYR A 207 2.75 27.31 -13.85
N LEU A 208 1.70 26.62 -14.27
CA LEU A 208 0.74 27.12 -15.25
C LEU A 208 -0.06 28.33 -14.74
N LYS A 209 -0.34 28.40 -13.43
CA LYS A 209 -1.13 29.48 -12.83
C LYS A 209 -0.29 30.68 -12.38
N ASN A 210 0.90 30.43 -11.83
CA ASN A 210 1.69 31.44 -11.11
C ASN A 210 3.10 31.64 -11.67
N GLY A 211 3.51 30.88 -12.69
CA GLY A 211 4.83 30.97 -13.32
C GLY A 211 5.96 30.28 -12.56
N LEU A 212 7.15 30.31 -13.16
CA LEU A 212 8.33 29.60 -12.68
C LEU A 212 8.77 30.05 -11.28
N LEU A 213 8.90 31.37 -11.05
CA LEU A 213 9.43 31.90 -9.79
C LEU A 213 8.60 31.44 -8.57
N THR A 214 7.27 31.50 -8.68
CA THR A 214 6.37 31.06 -7.60
C THR A 214 6.48 29.56 -7.36
N THR A 215 6.64 28.80 -8.44
CA THR A 215 6.81 27.34 -8.38
C THR A 215 8.12 26.96 -7.69
N VAL A 216 9.22 27.64 -8.03
CA VAL A 216 10.53 27.45 -7.38
C VAL A 216 10.46 27.81 -5.89
N LYS A 217 9.82 28.92 -5.52
CA LYS A 217 9.61 29.29 -4.10
C LYS A 217 8.81 28.24 -3.34
N SER A 218 7.80 27.65 -3.97
CA SER A 218 7.02 26.55 -3.40
C SER A 218 7.87 25.29 -3.24
N GLY A 219 8.72 24.99 -4.24
CA GLY A 219 9.71 23.91 -4.18
C GLY A 219 10.70 24.09 -3.04
N ALA A 220 11.23 25.29 -2.86
CA ALA A 220 12.11 25.61 -1.74
C ALA A 220 11.43 25.40 -0.38
N ALA A 221 10.15 25.74 -0.24
CA ALA A 221 9.38 25.48 0.97
C ALA A 221 9.19 23.97 1.21
N ALA A 222 8.96 23.17 0.16
CA ALA A 222 8.88 21.72 0.26
C ALA A 222 10.21 21.10 0.72
N VAL A 223 11.32 21.53 0.12
CA VAL A 223 12.68 21.10 0.51
C VAL A 223 12.97 21.49 1.95
N THR A 224 12.63 22.71 2.37
CA THR A 224 12.83 23.18 3.74
C THR A 224 12.05 22.31 4.74
N ALA A 225 10.77 22.02 4.47
CA ALA A 225 9.99 21.12 5.30
C ALA A 225 10.61 19.71 5.35
N GLY A 226 11.12 19.22 4.23
CA GLY A 226 11.85 17.96 4.15
C GLY A 226 13.10 17.93 5.02
N LEU A 227 13.95 18.97 4.93
CA LEU A 227 15.17 19.10 5.72
C LEU A 227 14.89 19.14 7.22
N ILE A 228 13.80 19.79 7.64
CA ILE A 228 13.37 19.80 9.05
C ILE A 228 13.03 18.36 9.48
N VAL A 229 12.23 17.64 8.70
CA VAL A 229 11.83 16.25 9.00
C VAL A 229 13.04 15.32 9.05
N THR A 230 14.02 15.50 8.15
CA THR A 230 15.20 14.65 8.07
C THR A 230 16.37 15.14 8.92
N SER A 231 16.21 16.23 9.69
CA SER A 231 17.30 16.83 10.46
C SER A 231 18.00 15.87 11.43
N PRO A 232 17.32 14.93 12.13
CA PRO A 232 18.02 14.00 13.02
C PRO A 232 19.02 13.11 12.26
N PHE A 233 18.68 12.71 11.03
CA PHE A 233 19.50 11.83 10.19
C PHE A 233 20.64 12.57 9.50
N PHE A 234 20.44 13.86 9.21
CA PHE A 234 21.50 14.73 8.72
C PHE A 234 22.59 14.91 9.78
N LEU A 235 22.19 15.18 11.03
CA LEU A 235 23.09 15.39 12.15
C LEU A 235 23.88 14.12 12.54
N THR A 236 23.35 12.93 12.26
CA THR A 236 24.02 11.64 12.52
C THR A 236 24.71 11.04 11.30
N HIS A 237 24.79 11.76 10.17
CA HIS A 237 25.38 11.27 8.92
C HIS A 237 24.76 9.96 8.38
N THR A 238 23.45 9.76 8.56
CA THR A 238 22.71 8.56 8.12
C THR A 238 21.68 8.86 7.02
N MET A 239 21.91 9.91 6.22
CA MET A 239 21.00 10.30 5.13
C MET A 239 20.96 9.29 3.98
N ASP A 240 22.04 8.52 3.80
CA ASP A 240 22.12 7.39 2.88
C ASP A 240 20.99 6.37 3.14
N ARG A 241 20.64 6.14 4.41
CA ARG A 241 19.55 5.23 4.77
C ARG A 241 18.18 5.78 4.41
N ILE A 242 17.94 7.08 4.61
CA ILE A 242 16.68 7.72 4.18
C ILE A 242 16.49 7.60 2.68
N ILE A 243 17.56 7.90 1.92
CA ILE A 243 17.57 7.79 0.48
C ILE A 243 17.33 6.34 0.07
N SER A 244 18.06 5.39 0.66
CA SER A 244 17.89 3.96 0.43
C SER A 244 16.44 3.54 0.65
N THR A 245 15.82 3.82 1.80
CA THR A 245 14.44 3.41 2.11
C THR A 245 13.44 3.91 1.06
N ILE A 246 13.61 5.14 0.57
CA ILE A 246 12.75 5.72 -0.48
C ILE A 246 12.93 4.97 -1.80
N PHE A 247 14.16 4.70 -2.22
CA PHE A 247 14.44 4.09 -3.52
C PHE A 247 14.28 2.56 -3.54
N THR A 248 14.52 1.86 -2.42
CA THR A 248 14.33 0.41 -2.30
C THR A 248 12.86 0.01 -2.19
N SER A 249 11.96 0.98 -1.96
CA SER A 249 10.51 0.75 -1.97
C SER A 249 10.00 0.41 -3.39
N VAL A 250 10.70 0.86 -4.44
CA VAL A 250 10.39 0.50 -5.83
C VAL A 250 11.02 -0.85 -6.15
N GLY A 251 10.26 -1.80 -6.68
CA GLY A 251 10.74 -3.16 -6.89
C GLY A 251 10.73 -4.01 -5.63
N TYR A 252 10.18 -3.51 -4.52
CA TYR A 252 10.07 -4.26 -3.27
C TYR A 252 9.16 -5.49 -3.42
N PHE A 253 8.11 -5.37 -4.24
CA PHE A 253 7.21 -6.47 -4.60
C PHE A 253 7.09 -6.58 -6.12
N PRO A 254 8.07 -7.20 -6.81
CA PRO A 254 8.23 -7.15 -8.27
C PRO A 254 7.27 -8.11 -9.01
N TYR A 255 5.97 -7.97 -8.73
CA TYR A 255 4.91 -8.80 -9.28
C TYR A 255 3.87 -7.96 -10.02
N ALA A 256 3.24 -8.57 -11.03
CA ALA A 256 2.26 -7.89 -11.87
C ALA A 256 1.10 -7.31 -11.04
N SER A 257 0.59 -8.06 -10.06
CA SER A 257 -0.42 -7.58 -9.12
C SER A 257 -0.22 -8.17 -7.72
N LEU A 258 -0.47 -7.34 -6.70
CA LEU A 258 -0.41 -7.68 -5.27
C LEU A 258 -1.83 -7.78 -4.71
N TYR A 259 -2.66 -8.61 -5.35
CA TYR A 259 -4.09 -8.74 -5.10
C TYR A 259 -4.94 -7.48 -5.37
N ALA A 260 -4.37 -6.43 -5.96
CA ALA A 260 -5.15 -5.24 -6.33
C ALA A 260 -6.02 -5.54 -7.55
N PHE A 261 -7.34 -5.31 -7.47
CA PHE A 261 -8.29 -5.40 -8.60
C PHE A 261 -8.07 -4.28 -9.65
N ASN A 262 -6.88 -4.26 -10.25
CA ASN A 262 -6.40 -3.34 -11.27
C ASN A 262 -6.17 -4.05 -12.61
N LEU A 263 -5.70 -3.34 -13.64
CA LEU A 263 -5.50 -3.92 -14.98
C LEU A 263 -4.71 -5.24 -14.95
N TRP A 264 -3.69 -5.33 -14.10
CA TRP A 264 -2.82 -6.50 -14.04
C TRP A 264 -3.48 -7.71 -13.41
N TRP A 265 -4.37 -7.52 -12.43
CA TRP A 265 -5.19 -8.62 -11.90
C TRP A 265 -6.08 -9.25 -12.97
N LEU A 266 -6.67 -8.42 -13.85
CA LEU A 266 -7.41 -8.88 -15.01
C LEU A 266 -6.51 -9.64 -16.01
N VAL A 267 -5.33 -9.08 -16.35
CA VAL A 267 -4.38 -9.66 -17.30
C VAL A 267 -3.88 -11.03 -16.85
N ILE A 268 -3.50 -11.17 -15.57
CA ILE A 268 -2.99 -12.43 -15.00
C ILE A 268 -4.11 -13.35 -14.49
N ARG A 269 -5.39 -12.98 -14.70
CA ARG A 269 -6.57 -13.76 -14.28
C ARG A 269 -6.57 -14.13 -12.79
N GLY A 270 -6.17 -13.19 -11.93
CA GLY A 270 -6.14 -13.35 -10.48
C GLY A 270 -4.98 -14.18 -9.91
N ALA A 271 -4.01 -14.59 -10.74
CA ALA A 271 -2.82 -15.34 -10.33
C ALA A 271 -1.71 -14.46 -9.71
N SER A 272 -2.02 -13.72 -8.63
CA SER A 272 -1.03 -12.91 -7.92
C SER A 272 0.17 -13.72 -7.43
N PHE A 273 1.33 -13.06 -7.34
CA PHE A 273 2.64 -13.63 -6.95
C PHE A 273 3.20 -14.73 -7.87
N GLN A 274 2.48 -15.13 -8.93
CA GLN A 274 2.97 -16.11 -9.91
C GLN A 274 3.69 -15.46 -11.08
N PHE A 275 3.39 -14.19 -11.36
CA PHE A 275 3.89 -13.45 -12.52
C PHE A 275 4.77 -12.29 -12.07
N PRO A 276 6.12 -12.41 -12.21
CA PRO A 276 7.01 -11.27 -12.04
C PRO A 276 6.63 -10.14 -13.00
N ASP A 277 6.74 -8.90 -12.58
CA ASP A 277 6.37 -7.76 -13.44
C ASP A 277 7.39 -7.46 -14.55
N GLN A 278 8.58 -8.09 -14.49
CA GLN A 278 9.56 -8.11 -15.57
C GLN A 278 9.22 -9.10 -16.69
N THR A 279 8.16 -9.90 -16.54
CA THR A 279 7.70 -10.84 -17.58
C THR A 279 7.40 -10.08 -18.87
N LEU A 280 7.99 -10.54 -19.97
CA LEU A 280 7.85 -9.92 -21.28
C LEU A 280 6.55 -10.32 -21.97
N VAL A 281 5.90 -9.33 -22.57
CA VAL A 281 4.77 -9.47 -23.48
C VAL A 281 5.35 -9.56 -24.89
N GLY A 282 5.30 -10.76 -25.48
CA GLY A 282 5.71 -10.99 -26.86
C GLY A 282 7.21 -10.78 -27.10
N ASN A 283 8.03 -10.95 -26.07
CA ASN A 283 9.46 -10.65 -26.05
C ASN A 283 9.83 -9.19 -26.33
N LEU A 284 8.89 -8.24 -26.25
CA LEU A 284 9.12 -6.83 -26.55
C LEU A 284 9.24 -5.98 -25.29
N LEU A 285 8.16 -5.90 -24.50
CA LEU A 285 8.07 -5.01 -23.34
C LEU A 285 7.62 -5.80 -22.11
N SER A 286 8.18 -5.48 -20.94
CA SER A 286 7.75 -6.08 -19.68
C SER A 286 6.40 -5.53 -19.22
N TYR A 287 5.67 -6.26 -18.37
CA TYR A 287 4.46 -5.74 -17.71
C TYR A 287 4.72 -4.39 -17.03
N ARG A 288 5.84 -4.27 -16.31
CA ARG A 288 6.29 -3.02 -15.68
C ARG A 288 6.42 -1.88 -16.69
N THR A 289 7.14 -2.10 -17.79
CA THR A 289 7.36 -1.09 -18.83
C THR A 289 6.04 -0.65 -19.47
N ILE A 290 5.15 -1.60 -19.74
CA ILE A 290 3.82 -1.30 -20.29
C ILE A 290 2.99 -0.49 -19.31
N GLY A 291 2.94 -0.90 -18.04
CA GLY A 291 2.17 -0.23 -17.01
C GLY A 291 2.61 1.22 -16.78
N PHE A 292 3.94 1.45 -16.71
CA PHE A 292 4.48 2.80 -16.64
C PHE A 292 4.18 3.62 -17.90
N THR A 293 4.30 3.03 -19.08
CA THR A 293 4.01 3.73 -20.34
C THR A 293 2.54 4.18 -20.39
N LEU A 294 1.61 3.31 -20.01
CA LEU A 294 0.18 3.62 -19.92
C LEU A 294 -0.09 4.73 -18.90
N PHE A 295 0.50 4.64 -17.71
CA PHE A 295 0.36 5.66 -16.67
C PHE A 295 0.88 7.03 -17.12
N TRP A 296 2.11 7.09 -17.64
CA TRP A 296 2.71 8.36 -18.09
C TRP A 296 2.01 8.96 -19.31
N SER A 297 1.44 8.12 -20.17
CA SER A 297 0.59 8.59 -21.28
C SER A 297 -0.69 9.25 -20.77
N ALA A 298 -1.37 8.62 -19.81
CA ALA A 298 -2.56 9.20 -19.17
C ALA A 298 -2.23 10.50 -18.42
N PHE A 299 -1.14 10.51 -17.64
CA PHE A 299 -0.65 11.70 -16.95
C PHE A 299 -0.31 12.83 -17.92
N GLY A 300 0.47 12.54 -18.97
CA GLY A 300 0.87 13.48 -20.00
C GLY A 300 -0.32 14.07 -20.76
N PHE A 301 -1.34 13.26 -21.05
CA PHE A 301 -2.58 13.73 -21.65
C PHE A 301 -3.33 14.72 -20.73
N LEU A 302 -3.48 14.39 -19.44
CA LEU A 302 -4.12 15.28 -18.47
C LEU A 302 -3.32 16.59 -18.30
N ALA A 303 -1.99 16.50 -18.26
CA ALA A 303 -1.08 17.65 -18.22
C ALA A 303 -1.22 18.53 -19.47
N PHE A 304 -1.29 17.93 -20.66
CA PHE A 304 -1.51 18.64 -21.91
C PHE A 304 -2.84 19.39 -21.92
N VAL A 305 -3.92 18.79 -21.42
CA VAL A 305 -5.22 19.47 -21.29
C VAL A 305 -5.12 20.68 -20.35
N LEU A 306 -4.39 20.57 -19.23
CA LEU A 306 -4.16 21.73 -18.35
C LEU A 306 -3.36 22.83 -19.03
N TRP A 307 -2.29 22.47 -19.73
CA TRP A 307 -1.47 23.42 -20.47
C TRP A 307 -2.29 24.17 -21.53
N GLN A 308 -3.06 23.46 -22.34
CA GLN A 308 -4.00 24.05 -23.31
C GLN A 308 -5.02 25.00 -22.65
N THR A 309 -5.44 24.69 -21.43
CA THR A 309 -6.36 25.56 -20.69
C THR A 309 -5.67 26.82 -20.19
N ALA A 310 -4.43 26.71 -19.73
CA ALA A 310 -3.64 27.85 -19.29
C ALA A 310 -3.41 28.86 -20.43
N LEU A 311 -3.27 28.40 -21.68
CA LEU A 311 -3.15 29.26 -22.86
C LEU A 311 -4.38 30.18 -23.07
N LYS A 312 -5.57 29.76 -22.62
CA LYS A 312 -6.78 30.60 -22.67
C LYS A 312 -6.80 31.73 -21.64
N LYS A 313 -5.84 31.77 -20.71
CA LYS A 313 -5.72 32.76 -19.62
C LYS A 313 -6.97 32.85 -18.72
N ASN A 314 -7.76 31.78 -18.63
CA ASN A 314 -8.89 31.69 -17.70
C ASN A 314 -8.49 30.90 -16.44
N ALA A 315 -8.21 31.61 -15.35
CA ALA A 315 -7.74 31.02 -14.09
C ALA A 315 -8.78 30.12 -13.40
N GLN A 316 -10.07 30.42 -13.56
CA GLN A 316 -11.15 29.61 -13.02
C GLN A 316 -11.23 28.28 -13.79
N GLU A 317 -11.30 28.33 -15.12
CA GLU A 317 -11.34 27.13 -15.97
C GLU A 317 -10.11 26.24 -15.75
N LEU A 318 -8.92 26.84 -15.58
CA LEU A 318 -7.70 26.10 -15.24
C LEU A 318 -7.83 25.36 -13.90
N THR A 319 -8.38 26.02 -12.87
CA THR A 319 -8.57 25.43 -11.54
C THR A 319 -9.62 24.31 -11.56
N GLU A 320 -10.72 24.51 -12.28
CA GLU A 320 -11.76 23.49 -12.46
C GLU A 320 -11.18 22.23 -13.13
N ARG A 321 -10.45 22.40 -14.23
CA ARG A 321 -9.85 21.27 -14.96
C ARG A 321 -8.75 20.59 -14.16
N PHE A 322 -7.96 21.34 -13.39
CA PHE A 322 -6.96 20.77 -12.49
C PHE A 322 -7.60 19.83 -11.46
N LEU A 323 -8.65 20.27 -10.80
CA LEU A 323 -9.37 19.46 -9.81
C LEU A 323 -10.11 18.28 -10.46
N LEU A 324 -10.66 18.43 -11.67
CA LEU A 324 -11.27 17.35 -12.45
C LEU A 324 -10.25 16.28 -12.90
N SER A 325 -9.04 16.67 -13.28
CA SER A 325 -7.98 15.75 -13.71
C SER A 325 -7.34 15.00 -12.54
N THR A 326 -7.35 15.56 -11.34
CA THR A 326 -6.67 14.99 -10.16
C THR A 326 -7.15 13.58 -9.78
N PRO A 327 -8.46 13.29 -9.62
CA PRO A 327 -8.91 11.93 -9.36
C PRO A 327 -8.56 10.96 -10.51
N LEU A 328 -8.44 11.43 -11.76
CA LEU A 328 -7.98 10.61 -12.87
C LEU A 328 -6.50 10.26 -12.76
N VAL A 329 -5.64 11.18 -12.31
CA VAL A 329 -4.23 10.87 -12.02
C VAL A 329 -4.10 9.75 -10.99
N ILE A 330 -4.91 9.81 -9.91
CA ILE A 330 -4.91 8.78 -8.86
C ILE A 330 -5.43 7.45 -9.40
N LEU A 331 -6.53 7.48 -10.15
CA LEU A 331 -7.13 6.26 -10.70
C LEU A 331 -6.22 5.62 -11.75
N SER A 332 -5.53 6.42 -12.58
CA SER A 332 -4.49 5.95 -13.49
C SER A 332 -3.31 5.32 -12.72
N MET A 333 -2.87 5.93 -11.61
CA MET A 333 -1.82 5.37 -10.76
C MET A 333 -2.21 4.03 -10.13
N PHE A 334 -3.48 3.87 -9.74
CA PHE A 334 -3.96 2.61 -9.17
C PHE A 334 -4.13 1.52 -10.24
N LEU A 335 -4.66 1.87 -11.41
CA LEU A 335 -5.07 0.88 -12.40
C LEU A 335 -3.97 0.42 -13.36
N LEU A 336 -3.02 1.28 -13.70
CA LEU A 336 -2.16 1.06 -14.88
C LEU A 336 -0.75 0.51 -14.55
N PRO A 337 -0.02 0.97 -13.52
CA PRO A 337 1.26 0.38 -13.11
C PRO A 337 1.13 -0.99 -12.44
N THR A 338 2.20 -1.78 -12.49
CA THR A 338 2.39 -2.98 -11.65
C THR A 338 2.82 -2.58 -10.23
N GLU A 339 2.97 -3.56 -9.32
CA GLU A 339 3.41 -3.32 -7.93
C GLU A 339 2.47 -2.42 -7.10
N ILE A 340 1.18 -2.39 -7.44
CA ILE A 340 0.16 -1.61 -6.73
C ILE A 340 -0.60 -2.49 -5.74
N HIS A 341 -0.77 -1.98 -4.52
CA HIS A 341 -1.64 -2.56 -3.50
C HIS A 341 -3.07 -2.02 -3.57
N GLU A 342 -4.02 -2.82 -3.10
CA GLU A 342 -5.45 -2.49 -2.99
C GLU A 342 -5.73 -1.16 -2.27
N ARG A 343 -5.04 -0.89 -1.17
CA ARG A 343 -5.23 0.33 -0.36
C ARG A 343 -4.79 1.63 -1.05
N TYR A 344 -4.00 1.55 -2.12
CA TYR A 344 -3.50 2.72 -2.84
C TYR A 344 -4.60 3.52 -3.53
N LEU A 345 -5.82 2.97 -3.66
CA LEU A 345 -6.97 3.69 -4.20
C LEU A 345 -7.57 4.71 -3.20
N LEU A 346 -7.26 4.67 -1.90
CA LEU A 346 -7.86 5.53 -0.87
C LEU A 346 -7.90 7.04 -1.24
N PRO A 347 -6.82 7.67 -1.75
CA PRO A 347 -6.83 9.09 -2.08
C PRO A 347 -7.88 9.45 -3.14
N PHE A 348 -8.25 8.52 -4.03
CA PHE A 348 -9.26 8.77 -5.06
C PHE A 348 -10.58 9.22 -4.41
N PHE A 349 -11.00 8.56 -3.33
CA PHE A 349 -12.28 8.84 -2.69
C PHE A 349 -12.35 10.23 -2.05
N ALA A 350 -11.20 10.78 -1.62
CA ALA A 350 -11.14 12.16 -1.15
C ALA A 350 -11.18 13.16 -2.33
N PHE A 351 -10.34 12.94 -3.34
CA PHE A 351 -10.18 13.89 -4.45
C PHE A 351 -11.33 13.86 -5.46
N ALA A 352 -12.03 12.73 -5.63
CA ALA A 352 -13.19 12.61 -6.52
C ALA A 352 -14.40 13.42 -6.03
N LEU A 353 -14.42 13.87 -4.77
CA LEU A 353 -15.49 14.70 -4.24
C LEU A 353 -15.27 16.19 -4.51
N LEU A 354 -14.01 16.64 -4.69
CA LEU A 354 -13.70 18.06 -4.91
C LEU A 354 -14.31 18.67 -6.17
N PRO A 355 -14.40 17.95 -7.31
CA PRO A 355 -15.01 18.49 -8.52
C PRO A 355 -16.49 18.88 -8.32
N LEU A 356 -17.19 18.30 -7.33
CA LEU A 356 -18.59 18.64 -7.03
C LEU A 356 -18.79 20.12 -6.65
N ALA A 357 -17.73 20.82 -6.26
CA ALA A 357 -17.79 22.24 -5.88
C ALA A 357 -18.03 23.22 -7.04
N PHE A 358 -18.09 22.73 -8.28
CA PHE A 358 -18.18 23.57 -9.48
C PHE A 358 -19.44 23.29 -10.31
N ASP A 359 -20.06 24.37 -10.80
CA ASP A 359 -21.18 24.41 -11.75
C ASP A 359 -21.00 23.48 -12.93
N ALA A 360 -19.76 23.31 -13.35
CA ALA A 360 -19.36 22.44 -14.44
C ALA A 360 -19.86 20.99 -14.32
N ILE A 361 -20.00 20.48 -13.09
CA ILE A 361 -20.51 19.13 -12.81
C ILE A 361 -21.99 19.15 -12.46
N SER A 362 -22.46 20.17 -11.73
CA SER A 362 -23.85 20.24 -11.25
C SER A 362 -24.85 20.70 -12.32
N ALA A 363 -24.45 21.51 -13.31
CA ALA A 363 -25.33 22.12 -14.31
C ALA A 363 -25.96 21.12 -15.31
N ARG A 364 -25.55 19.85 -15.32
CA ARG A 364 -26.23 18.75 -16.03
C ARG A 364 -26.44 17.58 -15.08
N VAL A 365 -27.58 17.62 -14.38
CA VAL A 365 -28.05 16.64 -13.38
C VAL A 365 -27.89 15.16 -13.80
N LYS A 366 -27.90 14.83 -15.09
CA LYS A 366 -27.67 13.45 -15.57
C LYS A 366 -26.22 12.96 -15.37
N ASN A 367 -25.21 13.82 -15.57
CA ASN A 367 -23.81 13.40 -15.47
C ASN A 367 -23.33 13.25 -14.03
N ILE A 368 -23.83 14.10 -13.10
CA ILE A 368 -23.47 14.01 -11.67
C ILE A 368 -24.02 12.73 -11.02
N LYS A 369 -25.23 12.29 -11.39
CA LYS A 369 -25.78 11.01 -10.92
C LYS A 369 -24.92 9.83 -11.37
N LEU A 370 -24.52 9.79 -12.64
CA LEU A 370 -23.60 8.77 -13.15
C LEU A 370 -22.25 8.82 -12.43
N TYR A 371 -21.67 10.01 -12.24
CA TYR A 371 -20.40 10.18 -11.54
C TYR A 371 -20.46 9.65 -10.09
N LEU A 372 -21.49 10.01 -9.33
CA LEU A 372 -21.67 9.56 -7.96
C LEU A 372 -22.01 8.07 -7.87
N PHE A 373 -22.78 7.55 -8.83
CA PHE A 373 -23.03 6.11 -8.95
C PHE A 373 -21.73 5.35 -9.23
N SER A 374 -20.92 5.80 -10.19
CA SER A 374 -19.60 5.22 -10.47
C SER A 374 -18.66 5.30 -9.27
N TYR A 375 -18.68 6.40 -8.51
CA TYR A 375 -17.95 6.53 -7.25
C TYR A 375 -18.40 5.48 -6.22
N ALA A 376 -19.70 5.30 -6.03
CA ALA A 376 -20.26 4.36 -5.07
C ALA A 376 -19.95 2.90 -5.45
N VAL A 377 -20.07 2.54 -6.73
CA VAL A 377 -19.72 1.20 -7.23
C VAL A 377 -18.23 0.93 -7.04
N LEU A 378 -17.35 1.89 -7.39
CA LEU A 378 -15.92 1.74 -7.18
C LEU A 378 -15.56 1.64 -5.69
N SER A 379 -16.27 2.36 -4.82
CA SER A 379 -16.11 2.28 -3.36
C SER A 379 -16.48 0.90 -2.82
N LEU A 380 -17.54 0.29 -3.33
CA LEU A 380 -17.93 -1.07 -2.94
C LEU A 380 -16.91 -2.09 -3.42
N ILE A 381 -16.46 -2.00 -4.68
CA ILE A 381 -15.41 -2.86 -5.21
C ILE A 381 -14.12 -2.73 -4.39
N TRP A 382 -13.75 -1.51 -4.00
CA TRP A 382 -12.57 -1.28 -3.18
C TRP A 382 -12.68 -1.91 -1.79
N LEU A 383 -13.84 -1.81 -1.13
CA LEU A 383 -14.11 -2.52 0.12
C LEU A 383 -13.95 -4.04 -0.07
N LEU A 384 -14.51 -4.60 -1.14
CA LEU A 384 -14.40 -6.04 -1.42
C LEU A 384 -12.96 -6.45 -1.70
N ASN A 385 -12.19 -5.61 -2.39
CA ASN A 385 -10.77 -5.81 -2.65
C ASN A 385 -9.96 -5.82 -1.34
N LEU A 386 -10.18 -4.84 -0.45
CA LEU A 386 -9.57 -4.80 0.88
C LEU A 386 -9.93 -6.05 1.69
N HIS A 387 -11.21 -6.43 1.71
CA HIS A 387 -11.66 -7.60 2.45
C HIS A 387 -11.05 -8.89 1.90
N PHE A 388 -10.99 -9.04 0.58
CA PHE A 388 -10.37 -10.19 -0.08
C PHE A 388 -8.90 -10.36 0.35
N VAL A 389 -8.12 -9.28 0.35
CA VAL A 389 -6.71 -9.34 0.80
C VAL A 389 -6.61 -9.72 2.27
N MET A 390 -7.50 -9.19 3.13
CA MET A 390 -7.54 -9.56 4.54
C MET A 390 -7.78 -11.05 4.74
N ILE A 391 -8.84 -11.61 4.15
CA ILE A 391 -9.22 -13.02 4.34
C ILE A 391 -8.24 -13.98 3.66
N LYS A 392 -7.57 -13.54 2.59
CA LYS A 392 -6.58 -14.37 1.90
C LYS A 392 -5.37 -14.65 2.78
N ASN A 393 -5.01 -13.71 3.65
CA ASN A 393 -3.92 -13.84 4.60
C ASN A 393 -4.40 -14.35 5.97
N TYR A 394 -5.62 -13.98 6.37
CA TYR A 394 -6.23 -14.24 7.68
C TYR A 394 -7.70 -14.67 7.52
N PRO A 395 -7.97 -15.93 7.15
CA PRO A 395 -9.32 -16.42 6.89
C PRO A 395 -10.32 -16.22 8.04
N GLU A 396 -9.83 -16.19 9.28
CA GLU A 396 -10.61 -15.94 10.49
C GLU A 396 -11.26 -14.54 10.54
N ASN A 397 -10.79 -13.60 9.72
CA ASN A 397 -11.34 -12.24 9.63
C ASN A 397 -12.54 -12.13 8.67
N GLU A 398 -13.02 -13.25 8.13
CA GLU A 398 -14.19 -13.28 7.25
C GLU A 398 -15.42 -12.65 7.93
N GLN A 399 -16.02 -11.68 7.25
CA GLN A 399 -17.20 -10.98 7.76
C GLN A 399 -18.46 -11.62 7.17
N PRO A 400 -19.46 -12.03 7.98
CA PRO A 400 -20.66 -12.71 7.47
C PRO A 400 -21.43 -11.92 6.40
N ILE A 401 -21.40 -10.58 6.45
CA ILE A 401 -22.06 -9.73 5.44
C ILE A 401 -21.31 -9.72 4.10
N LEU A 402 -20.03 -10.10 4.09
CA LEU A 402 -19.16 -10.15 2.92
C LEU A 402 -18.88 -11.60 2.46
N SER A 403 -19.28 -12.61 3.23
CA SER A 403 -19.01 -14.05 2.97
C SER A 403 -19.74 -14.61 1.76
N LEU A 404 -20.87 -14.01 1.35
CA LEU A 404 -21.62 -14.34 0.13
C LEU A 404 -20.77 -14.23 -1.16
N ILE A 405 -19.61 -13.58 -1.10
CA ILE A 405 -18.72 -13.30 -2.24
C ILE A 405 -17.39 -14.07 -2.11
N SER A 406 -17.09 -14.65 -0.94
CA SER A 406 -15.76 -15.12 -0.49
C SER A 406 -15.20 -16.37 -1.22
N PRO A 407 -15.96 -17.45 -1.48
CA PRO A 407 -15.41 -18.69 -2.07
C PRO A 407 -15.04 -18.59 -3.56
N SER A 408 -15.53 -17.57 -4.28
CA SER A 408 -15.34 -17.38 -5.73
C SER A 408 -14.51 -16.13 -6.08
N MET A 409 -13.83 -15.56 -5.08
CA MET A 409 -13.13 -14.28 -5.18
C MET A 409 -12.06 -14.15 -6.27
N PRO A 410 -11.29 -15.18 -6.69
CA PRO A 410 -10.38 -15.00 -7.81
C PRO A 410 -11.12 -14.65 -9.12
N VAL A 411 -12.21 -15.37 -9.41
CA VAL A 411 -13.03 -15.15 -10.61
C VAL A 411 -13.84 -13.86 -10.50
N LEU A 412 -14.51 -13.65 -9.37
CA LEU A 412 -15.27 -12.41 -9.11
C LEU A 412 -14.35 -11.19 -9.06
N GLY A 413 -13.14 -11.32 -8.50
CA GLY A 413 -12.12 -10.27 -8.50
C GLY A 413 -11.69 -9.87 -9.90
N VAL A 414 -11.60 -10.83 -10.83
CA VAL A 414 -11.35 -10.53 -12.26
C VAL A 414 -12.51 -9.72 -12.86
N VAL A 415 -13.76 -10.07 -12.53
CA VAL A 415 -14.94 -9.28 -12.94
C VAL A 415 -14.89 -7.87 -12.33
N PHE A 416 -14.63 -7.75 -11.04
CA PHE A 416 -14.51 -6.45 -10.36
C PHE A 416 -13.36 -5.60 -10.91
N SER A 417 -12.27 -6.24 -11.30
CA SER A 417 -11.17 -5.58 -12.00
C SER A 417 -11.60 -5.06 -13.37
N ALA A 418 -12.35 -5.83 -14.16
CA ALA A 418 -12.89 -5.38 -15.44
C ALA A 418 -13.90 -4.22 -15.26
N VAL A 419 -14.73 -4.27 -14.22
CA VAL A 419 -15.63 -3.17 -13.84
C VAL A 419 -14.83 -1.94 -13.43
N SER A 420 -13.75 -2.08 -12.65
CA SER A 420 -12.90 -0.95 -12.24
C SER A 420 -12.24 -0.26 -13.43
N VAL A 421 -11.74 -1.03 -14.42
CA VAL A 421 -11.22 -0.50 -15.69
C VAL A 421 -12.32 0.21 -16.49
N THR A 422 -13.54 -0.35 -16.51
CA THR A 422 -14.68 0.28 -17.19
C THR A 422 -15.07 1.59 -16.52
N LEU A 423 -15.13 1.64 -15.18
CA LEU A 423 -15.41 2.86 -14.42
C LEU A 423 -14.34 3.92 -14.66
N TYR A 424 -13.08 3.53 -14.80
CA TYR A 424 -12.01 4.45 -15.23
C TYR A 424 -12.29 5.09 -16.59
N LEU A 425 -12.73 4.29 -17.58
CA LEU A 425 -13.15 4.82 -18.88
C LEU A 425 -14.39 5.73 -18.77
N VAL A 426 -15.31 5.44 -17.85
CA VAL A 426 -16.48 6.31 -17.58
C VAL A 426 -16.02 7.65 -16.99
N PHE A 427 -15.14 7.66 -15.98
CA PHE A 427 -14.59 8.90 -15.40
C PHE A 427 -13.82 9.71 -16.46
N PHE A 428 -13.01 9.03 -17.28
CA PHE A 428 -12.33 9.67 -18.42
C PHE A 428 -13.33 10.21 -19.45
N GLY A 429 -14.39 9.48 -19.78
CA GLY A 429 -15.42 9.91 -20.71
C GLY A 429 -16.16 11.16 -20.23
N VAL A 430 -16.49 11.22 -18.93
CA VAL A 430 -17.06 12.43 -18.29
C VAL A 430 -16.10 13.61 -18.41
N PHE A 431 -14.81 13.39 -18.14
CA PHE A 431 -13.77 14.40 -18.29
C PHE A 431 -13.62 14.89 -19.74
N LEU A 432 -13.49 13.99 -20.72
CA LEU A 432 -13.33 14.31 -22.14
C LEU A 432 -14.53 15.10 -22.68
N LYS A 433 -15.76 14.66 -22.32
CA LYS A 433 -16.99 15.34 -22.73
C LYS A 433 -17.02 16.80 -22.26
N ARG A 434 -16.39 17.09 -21.12
CA ARG A 434 -16.36 18.41 -20.48
C ARG A 434 -15.19 19.28 -20.92
N CYS A 435 -13.98 18.73 -21.04
CA CYS A 435 -12.76 19.50 -21.23
C CYS A 435 -12.39 19.73 -22.71
N LEU A 436 -12.89 18.89 -23.62
CA LEU A 436 -12.56 18.97 -25.05
C LEU A 436 -13.66 19.61 -25.90
N PRO A 437 -13.31 20.49 -26.87
CA PRO A 437 -14.26 21.02 -27.86
C PRO A 437 -14.86 19.89 -28.72
N THR A 438 -16.12 20.01 -29.14
CA THR A 438 -16.85 19.01 -29.95
C THR A 438 -16.10 18.57 -31.20
N ASN A 439 -15.35 19.47 -31.83
CA ASN A 439 -14.64 19.22 -33.09
C ASN A 439 -13.31 18.46 -32.90
N LEU A 440 -12.80 18.40 -31.65
CA LEU A 440 -11.57 17.68 -31.27
C LEU A 440 -11.87 16.33 -30.59
N LYS A 441 -13.15 16.09 -30.22
CA LYS A 441 -13.60 14.85 -29.57
C LYS A 441 -13.37 13.62 -30.44
N SER A 442 -13.54 13.71 -31.76
CA SER A 442 -13.30 12.60 -32.70
C SER A 442 -11.81 12.29 -32.91
N ARG A 443 -10.95 13.31 -32.95
CA ARG A 443 -9.49 13.14 -33.11
C ARG A 443 -8.79 12.61 -31.86
N ILE A 444 -9.28 12.96 -30.67
CA ILE A 444 -8.75 12.42 -29.40
C ILE A 444 -9.34 11.04 -29.08
N LEU A 445 -10.55 10.72 -29.53
CA LEU A 445 -11.05 9.33 -29.52
C LEU A 445 -10.17 8.42 -30.40
N ALA A 446 -9.63 8.93 -31.51
CA ALA A 446 -8.65 8.25 -32.35
C ALA A 446 -7.27 8.06 -31.68
N ILE A 447 -6.86 8.97 -30.79
CA ILE A 447 -5.67 8.78 -29.92
C ILE A 447 -5.98 7.83 -28.75
N GLY A 448 -7.21 7.82 -28.25
CA GLY A 448 -7.71 6.80 -27.33
C GLY A 448 -7.66 5.39 -27.92
N LEU A 449 -7.88 5.25 -29.24
CA LEU A 449 -7.66 4.01 -30.00
C LEU A 449 -6.17 3.61 -30.08
N LEU A 450 -5.23 4.57 -30.09
CA LEU A 450 -3.79 4.32 -29.95
C LEU A 450 -3.37 3.80 -28.57
N ILE A 451 -4.18 4.04 -27.52
CA ILE A 451 -4.01 3.48 -26.16
C ILE A 451 -4.74 2.12 -26.02
N LEU A 452 -5.82 1.89 -26.78
CA LEU A 452 -6.52 0.60 -26.86
C LEU A 452 -5.76 -0.44 -27.72
N LEU A 453 -4.93 -0.03 -28.67
CA LEU A 453 -4.05 -0.91 -29.46
C LEU A 453 -3.09 -1.75 -28.58
N PRO A 454 -2.41 -1.17 -27.57
CA PRO A 454 -1.68 -1.92 -26.55
C PRO A 454 -2.56 -2.90 -25.76
N LEU A 455 -3.80 -2.52 -25.40
CA LEU A 455 -4.75 -3.39 -24.68
C LEU A 455 -5.23 -4.57 -25.55
N GLY A 456 -5.42 -4.36 -26.85
CA GLY A 456 -5.69 -5.41 -27.83
C GLY A 456 -4.50 -6.37 -28.00
N LEU A 457 -3.27 -5.84 -28.10
CA LEU A 457 -2.04 -6.64 -28.16
C LEU A 457 -1.78 -7.42 -26.86
N LEU A 458 -2.11 -6.84 -25.68
CA LEU A 458 -2.06 -7.51 -24.37
C LEU A 458 -3.05 -8.68 -24.28
N SER A 459 -4.26 -8.52 -24.84
CA SER A 459 -5.26 -9.59 -24.83
C SER A 459 -4.92 -10.77 -25.76
N LEU A 460 -4.15 -10.52 -26.82
CA LEU A 460 -3.71 -11.52 -27.79
C LEU A 460 -2.50 -12.35 -27.33
N GLN A 461 -1.85 -11.99 -26.23
CA GLN A 461 -0.62 -12.65 -25.74
C GLN A 461 -0.76 -13.31 -24.37
N ALA A 462 -1.98 -13.47 -23.86
CA ALA A 462 -2.22 -14.35 -22.72
C ALA A 462 -2.01 -15.83 -23.13
N ALA A 463 -0.74 -16.25 -23.02
CA ALA A 463 -0.10 -17.58 -23.13
C ALA A 463 0.30 -18.06 -24.55
N PRO A 464 1.49 -18.67 -24.76
CA PRO A 464 2.27 -19.42 -23.77
C PRO A 464 3.64 -18.83 -23.38
N VAL A 465 4.00 -19.18 -22.15
CA VAL A 465 5.33 -19.21 -21.51
C VAL A 465 6.52 -19.09 -22.47
N ILE A 466 7.29 -18.00 -22.35
CA ILE A 466 8.70 -18.00 -22.72
C ILE A 466 9.49 -17.82 -21.44
N LYS A 467 10.22 -18.89 -21.08
CA LYS A 467 11.18 -18.93 -19.97
C LYS A 467 12.11 -17.71 -20.08
N ALA A 468 11.87 -16.71 -19.25
CA ALA A 468 12.90 -15.74 -18.95
C ALA A 468 14.09 -16.54 -18.41
N LYS A 469 15.24 -16.42 -19.07
CA LYS A 469 16.53 -16.94 -18.59
C LYS A 469 16.94 -16.09 -17.39
N SER A 470 16.22 -16.25 -16.27
CA SER A 470 16.70 -15.83 -14.96
C SER A 470 17.99 -16.62 -14.70
N GLN A 471 18.98 -16.01 -14.05
CA GLN A 471 19.94 -16.78 -13.24
C GLN A 471 19.14 -17.89 -12.55
N SER A 472 19.49 -19.16 -12.72
CA SER A 472 18.62 -20.27 -12.34
C SER A 472 18.54 -20.36 -10.82
N LYS A 473 17.66 -19.55 -10.25
CA LYS A 473 17.23 -19.59 -8.87
C LYS A 473 16.27 -20.76 -8.75
N VAL A 474 16.52 -21.64 -7.79
CA VAL A 474 15.63 -22.77 -7.50
C VAL A 474 15.20 -22.65 -6.05
N LEU A 475 13.90 -22.63 -5.81
CA LEU A 475 13.38 -22.68 -4.45
C LEU A 475 13.63 -24.07 -3.87
N LEU A 476 14.27 -24.13 -2.72
CA LEU A 476 14.58 -25.41 -2.09
C LEU A 476 13.31 -26.18 -1.70
N SER A 477 12.20 -25.48 -1.40
CA SER A 477 10.90 -26.13 -1.14
C SER A 477 10.28 -26.80 -2.38
N GLU A 478 10.84 -26.58 -3.58
CA GLU A 478 10.47 -27.29 -4.81
C GLU A 478 11.30 -28.55 -5.04
N ILE A 479 12.41 -28.71 -4.33
CA ILE A 479 13.25 -29.92 -4.37
C ILE A 479 12.72 -30.91 -3.35
N LYS A 480 12.57 -32.17 -3.76
CA LYS A 480 12.18 -33.25 -2.84
C LYS A 480 13.37 -33.56 -1.91
N PRO A 481 13.21 -33.52 -0.58
CA PRO A 481 14.28 -33.93 0.33
C PRO A 481 14.57 -35.43 0.19
N THR A 482 15.84 -35.80 0.34
CA THR A 482 16.29 -37.19 0.33
C THR A 482 16.14 -37.86 1.69
N PHE A 483 16.15 -37.06 2.77
CA PHE A 483 15.94 -37.52 4.13
C PHE A 483 15.25 -36.43 4.95
N VAL A 484 14.36 -36.83 5.86
CA VAL A 484 13.65 -35.93 6.78
C VAL A 484 13.51 -36.64 8.14
N ARG A 485 13.88 -35.93 9.20
CA ARG A 485 13.61 -36.31 10.59
C ARG A 485 13.25 -35.05 11.38
N GLN A 486 12.26 -35.14 12.26
CA GLN A 486 11.92 -34.04 13.17
C GLN A 486 11.31 -34.56 14.48
N GLY A 487 11.35 -33.74 15.53
CA GLY A 487 10.87 -34.11 16.86
C GLY A 487 9.35 -34.24 16.98
N TRP A 488 8.61 -33.50 16.15
CA TRP A 488 7.15 -33.49 16.15
C TRP A 488 6.56 -33.17 14.77
N GLY A 489 5.39 -33.74 14.46
CA GLY A 489 4.66 -33.49 13.22
C GLY A 489 5.37 -33.97 11.95
N GLU A 490 4.91 -33.51 10.80
CA GLU A 490 5.53 -33.77 9.50
C GLU A 490 6.09 -32.49 8.87
N LEU A 491 7.14 -32.61 8.06
CA LEU A 491 7.72 -31.49 7.33
C LEU A 491 6.64 -30.89 6.41
N SER A 492 6.35 -29.61 6.62
CA SER A 492 5.33 -28.90 5.86
C SER A 492 5.94 -28.04 4.76
N LYS A 493 5.52 -28.27 3.52
CA LYS A 493 5.92 -27.44 2.37
C LYS A 493 5.03 -26.21 2.27
N ASP A 494 5.65 -25.04 2.17
CA ASP A 494 4.99 -23.73 1.99
C ASP A 494 3.94 -23.44 3.09
N LYS A 495 4.05 -24.10 4.24
CA LYS A 495 3.23 -23.96 5.45
C LYS A 495 4.08 -24.23 6.69
N SER A 496 3.70 -23.64 7.82
CA SER A 496 4.25 -23.97 9.14
C SER A 496 3.97 -25.45 9.48
N VAL A 497 4.75 -26.01 10.41
CA VAL A 497 4.58 -27.40 10.87
C VAL A 497 3.20 -27.70 11.48
N ALA A 498 2.51 -26.66 11.98
CA ALA A 498 1.15 -26.75 12.52
C ALA A 498 0.05 -26.51 11.46
N GLY A 499 0.40 -26.37 10.18
CA GLY A 499 -0.53 -26.20 9.06
C GLY A 499 -0.97 -24.75 8.80
N GLY A 500 -0.55 -23.78 9.62
CA GLY A 500 -0.71 -22.34 9.37
C GLY A 500 0.25 -21.82 8.30
N ASN A 501 0.15 -20.53 7.95
CA ASN A 501 1.10 -19.89 7.04
C ASN A 501 2.51 -19.87 7.65
N LEU A 502 3.55 -20.06 6.83
CA LEU A 502 4.93 -19.86 7.29
C LEU A 502 5.08 -18.43 7.76
N SER A 503 5.49 -18.24 9.00
CA SER A 503 5.72 -16.91 9.51
C SER A 503 6.59 -16.89 10.74
N THR A 504 7.54 -15.97 10.80
CA THR A 504 8.34 -15.73 12.01
C THR A 504 8.11 -14.28 12.41
N TRP A 505 7.80 -13.98 13.68
CA TRP A 505 7.49 -12.59 14.07
C TRP A 505 6.35 -11.95 13.27
N TYR A 506 5.34 -12.74 12.87
CA TYR A 506 4.30 -12.34 11.92
C TYR A 506 4.82 -11.86 10.54
N PHE A 507 6.10 -12.11 10.21
CA PHE A 507 6.62 -11.98 8.86
C PHE A 507 6.21 -13.20 8.06
N PHE A 508 5.25 -13.05 7.15
CA PHE A 508 4.74 -14.17 6.36
C PHE A 508 5.64 -14.47 5.16
N SER A 509 5.91 -15.75 4.93
CA SER A 509 6.48 -16.24 3.68
C SER A 509 5.48 -17.15 2.98
N TRP A 510 5.35 -17.00 1.67
CA TRP A 510 4.53 -17.90 0.85
C TRP A 510 5.33 -19.11 0.31
N LYS A 511 6.64 -19.14 0.53
CA LYS A 511 7.52 -20.28 0.19
C LYS A 511 8.43 -20.63 1.34
N GLY A 512 8.63 -21.92 1.54
CA GLY A 512 9.57 -22.40 2.55
C GLY A 512 9.23 -23.78 3.08
N LEU A 513 9.82 -24.09 4.22
CA LEU A 513 9.70 -25.37 4.89
C LEU A 513 9.44 -25.13 6.38
N GLY A 514 8.28 -25.57 6.87
CA GLY A 514 7.91 -25.53 8.28
C GLY A 514 8.25 -26.86 8.94
N THR A 515 9.00 -26.81 10.04
CA THR A 515 9.51 -27.98 10.77
C THR A 515 9.42 -27.76 12.28
N HIS A 516 9.87 -28.74 13.06
CA HIS A 516 9.88 -28.70 14.51
C HIS A 516 11.20 -29.26 15.05
N ALA A 517 11.82 -28.57 16.01
CA ALA A 517 13.08 -29.05 16.61
C ALA A 517 12.90 -30.39 17.36
N ASN A 518 13.91 -31.24 17.50
CA ASN A 518 15.13 -31.28 16.70
C ASN A 518 14.81 -31.82 15.30
N SER A 519 15.23 -31.13 14.24
CA SER A 519 15.00 -31.57 12.86
C SER A 519 16.25 -31.59 11.99
N GLN A 520 16.22 -32.46 10.99
CA GLN A 520 17.20 -32.55 9.92
C GLN A 520 16.49 -32.86 8.60
N ILE A 521 16.78 -32.08 7.57
CA ILE A 521 16.23 -32.19 6.22
C ILE A 521 17.40 -32.21 5.24
N ASP A 522 17.63 -33.34 4.57
CA ASP A 522 18.74 -33.49 3.63
C ASP A 522 18.27 -33.37 2.19
N PHE A 523 19.14 -32.80 1.35
CA PHE A 523 18.96 -32.64 -0.08
C PHE A 523 20.24 -33.07 -0.81
N ASN A 524 20.07 -33.73 -1.95
CA ASN A 524 21.17 -33.91 -2.89
C ASN A 524 21.22 -32.73 -3.87
N LEU A 525 22.37 -32.07 -3.95
CA LEU A 525 22.63 -30.91 -4.79
C LEU A 525 23.54 -31.21 -5.98
N ASP A 526 24.23 -32.37 -5.97
CA ASP A 526 25.16 -32.81 -7.02
C ASP A 526 26.27 -31.79 -7.40
N GLY A 527 26.57 -30.83 -6.52
CA GLY A 527 27.57 -29.77 -6.78
C GLY A 527 27.13 -28.69 -7.77
N HIS A 528 25.84 -28.60 -8.10
CA HIS A 528 25.33 -27.70 -9.14
C HIS A 528 25.04 -26.27 -8.68
N TYR A 529 25.10 -26.00 -7.39
CA TYR A 529 24.74 -24.72 -6.79
C TYR A 529 25.95 -24.11 -6.09
N ARG A 530 26.02 -22.78 -6.07
CA ARG A 530 27.12 -22.04 -5.41
C ARG A 530 26.68 -21.31 -4.16
N ARG A 531 25.39 -21.10 -3.97
CA ARG A 531 24.90 -20.32 -2.83
C ARG A 531 23.49 -20.70 -2.45
N LEU A 532 23.22 -20.71 -1.14
CA LEU A 532 21.88 -20.74 -0.56
C LEU A 532 21.66 -19.45 0.23
N GLU A 533 20.49 -18.84 0.06
CA GLU A 533 20.00 -17.75 0.90
C GLU A 533 18.65 -18.12 1.48
N THR A 534 18.43 -17.86 2.77
CA THR A 534 17.15 -18.12 3.45
C THR A 534 17.02 -17.22 4.68
N ASN A 535 15.80 -16.92 5.09
CA ASN A 535 15.53 -16.35 6.40
C ASN A 535 15.02 -17.45 7.34
N VAL A 536 15.37 -17.38 8.62
CA VAL A 536 15.02 -18.39 9.60
C VAL A 536 14.52 -17.77 10.90
N GLY A 537 13.67 -18.49 11.62
CA GLY A 537 13.20 -18.09 12.94
C GLY A 537 12.17 -19.05 13.52
N VAL A 538 11.84 -18.83 14.79
CA VAL A 538 10.73 -19.51 15.47
C VAL A 538 9.41 -19.10 14.79
N ASP A 539 8.60 -20.09 14.42
CA ASP A 539 7.29 -19.87 13.81
C ASP A 539 6.36 -19.08 14.75
N THR A 540 5.50 -18.26 14.17
CA THR A 540 4.57 -17.38 14.88
C THR A 540 3.49 -18.18 15.60
N GLY A 541 3.19 -19.40 15.15
CA GLY A 541 2.35 -20.37 15.86
C GLY A 541 3.10 -21.23 16.90
N GLY A 542 4.43 -21.13 17.01
CA GLY A 542 5.22 -21.84 18.02
C GLY A 542 4.94 -21.40 19.47
N GLY A 543 5.43 -22.17 20.44
CA GLY A 543 5.26 -21.89 21.87
C GLY A 543 5.95 -20.61 22.34
N GLU A 544 5.46 -20.03 23.45
CA GLU A 544 6.04 -18.80 24.02
C GLU A 544 7.48 -18.98 24.53
N ALA A 545 7.80 -20.18 25.01
CA ALA A 545 9.14 -20.54 25.48
C ALA A 545 10.07 -21.03 24.35
N ALA A 546 9.60 -21.07 23.10
CA ALA A 546 10.32 -21.70 22.01
C ALA A 546 11.69 -21.06 21.74
N SER A 547 12.66 -21.93 21.46
CA SER A 547 14.08 -21.64 21.51
C SER A 547 14.80 -22.61 20.58
N VAL A 548 15.38 -22.10 19.48
CA VAL A 548 15.97 -22.95 18.43
C VAL A 548 17.28 -22.39 17.89
N GLU A 549 18.15 -23.26 17.37
CA GLU A 549 19.29 -22.83 16.53
C GLU A 549 19.22 -23.51 15.17
N PHE A 550 19.31 -22.71 14.10
CA PHE A 550 19.35 -23.17 12.72
C PHE A 550 20.79 -23.35 12.27
N LEU A 551 21.07 -24.50 11.66
CA LEU A 551 22.36 -24.83 11.08
C LEU A 551 22.17 -25.25 9.61
N ILE A 552 23.04 -24.74 8.74
CA ILE A 552 23.15 -25.20 7.36
C ILE A 552 24.45 -25.97 7.26
N LEU A 553 24.38 -27.24 6.85
CA LEU A 553 25.54 -28.09 6.67
C LEU A 553 25.73 -28.40 5.18
N GLY A 554 26.97 -28.32 4.71
CA GLY A 554 27.40 -28.80 3.40
C GLY A 554 28.37 -29.97 3.57
N ASP A 555 28.04 -31.13 3.01
CA ASP A 555 28.80 -32.38 3.17
C ASP A 555 29.17 -32.66 4.64
N ASP A 556 28.13 -32.61 5.50
CA ASP A 556 28.18 -32.83 6.94
C ASP A 556 29.00 -31.81 7.77
N LYS A 557 29.45 -30.70 7.17
CA LYS A 557 30.12 -29.58 7.87
C LYS A 557 29.21 -28.38 7.99
N VAL A 558 29.13 -27.77 9.17
CA VAL A 558 28.38 -26.52 9.38
C VAL A 558 29.03 -25.39 8.60
N ILE A 559 28.27 -24.82 7.65
CA ILE A 559 28.71 -23.72 6.77
C ILE A 559 27.96 -22.41 7.05
N ALA A 560 26.83 -22.46 7.75
CA ALA A 560 26.17 -21.28 8.33
C ALA A 560 25.37 -21.65 9.58
N LYS A 561 25.19 -20.69 10.50
CA LYS A 561 24.38 -20.85 11.71
C LYS A 561 23.70 -19.56 12.13
N SER A 562 22.52 -19.69 12.75
CA SER A 562 21.78 -18.53 13.27
C SER A 562 22.25 -18.08 14.66
N GLY A 563 22.85 -18.95 15.46
CA GLY A 563 22.79 -18.78 16.92
C GLY A 563 21.38 -19.01 17.45
N ILE A 564 21.21 -18.94 18.76
CA ILE A 564 19.91 -19.17 19.40
C ILE A 564 18.93 -18.06 19.01
N LEU A 565 17.80 -18.47 18.43
CA LEU A 565 16.65 -17.64 18.15
C LEU A 565 15.50 -18.06 19.06
N LYS A 566 14.89 -17.07 19.72
CA LYS A 566 13.73 -17.27 20.58
C LYS A 566 12.45 -16.88 19.88
N LYS A 567 11.33 -17.29 20.45
CA LYS A 567 10.04 -16.66 20.19
C LYS A 567 10.20 -15.14 20.31
N TRP A 568 9.50 -14.41 19.45
CA TRP A 568 9.49 -12.95 19.46
C TRP A 568 10.81 -12.27 19.01
N GLN A 569 11.66 -12.97 18.27
CA GLN A 569 12.81 -12.36 17.60
C GLN A 569 12.59 -12.25 16.10
N TYR A 570 13.13 -11.17 15.52
CA TYR A 570 13.09 -10.97 14.08
C TYR A 570 13.86 -12.09 13.36
N GLN A 571 13.38 -12.48 12.18
CA GLN A 571 14.03 -13.51 11.37
C GLN A 571 15.50 -13.17 11.10
N LYS A 572 16.35 -14.18 11.12
CA LYS A 572 17.76 -14.03 10.77
C LYS A 572 18.00 -14.48 9.35
N SER A 573 18.70 -13.66 8.56
CA SER A 573 19.12 -14.05 7.22
C SER A 573 20.38 -14.91 7.31
N LEU A 574 20.36 -16.06 6.63
CA LEU A 574 21.49 -16.97 6.48
C LEU A 574 21.87 -17.05 5.01
N VAL A 575 23.17 -16.90 4.75
CA VAL A 575 23.78 -17.10 3.44
C VAL A 575 24.86 -18.16 3.60
N ALA A 576 24.81 -19.20 2.77
CA ALA A 576 25.78 -20.29 2.77
C ALA A 576 26.42 -20.42 1.39
N ASP A 577 27.75 -20.55 1.36
CA ASP A 577 28.50 -20.93 0.15
C ASP A 577 28.34 -22.44 -0.07
N LEU A 578 27.84 -22.80 -1.26
CA LEU A 578 27.60 -24.18 -1.66
C LEU A 578 28.59 -24.65 -2.73
N THR A 579 29.64 -23.88 -3.03
CA THR A 579 30.60 -24.20 -4.07
C THR A 579 31.21 -25.59 -3.85
N GLY A 580 30.84 -26.53 -4.72
CA GLY A 580 31.30 -27.93 -4.65
C GLY A 580 30.54 -28.83 -3.68
N VAL A 581 29.55 -28.30 -2.94
CA VAL A 581 28.75 -29.06 -1.97
C VAL A 581 27.82 -30.04 -2.69
N LYS A 582 27.88 -31.32 -2.31
CA LYS A 582 27.04 -32.36 -2.92
C LYS A 582 25.80 -32.65 -2.07
N LYS A 583 25.94 -32.72 -0.76
CA LYS A 583 24.85 -32.92 0.19
C LYS A 583 24.62 -31.65 1.00
N LEU A 584 23.38 -31.16 1.02
CA LEU A 584 22.94 -30.07 1.87
C LEU A 584 22.05 -30.62 2.99
N SER A 585 22.30 -30.23 4.23
CA SER A 585 21.43 -30.54 5.36
C SER A 585 20.98 -29.25 6.05
N LEU A 586 19.66 -29.10 6.21
CA LEU A 586 19.04 -28.07 7.04
C LEU A 586 18.71 -28.67 8.40
N VAL A 587 19.29 -28.13 9.46
CA VAL A 587 19.13 -28.65 10.82
C VAL A 587 18.56 -27.57 11.74
N VAL A 588 17.59 -27.95 12.56
CA VAL A 588 17.06 -27.11 13.64
C VAL A 588 17.28 -27.85 14.95
N THR A 589 17.98 -27.21 15.89
CA THR A 589 18.19 -27.76 17.24
C THR A 589 17.21 -27.17 18.24
N ASP A 590 17.03 -27.82 19.38
CA ASP A 590 16.24 -27.38 20.54
C ASP A 590 16.97 -26.40 21.46
N ALA A 591 18.10 -25.84 20.99
CA ALA A 591 18.94 -24.89 21.72
C ALA A 591 19.32 -25.28 23.17
N GLY A 592 19.21 -26.58 23.50
CA GLY A 592 19.56 -27.13 24.81
C GLY A 592 18.51 -26.98 25.91
N ASP A 593 17.31 -26.46 25.65
CA ASP A 593 16.21 -26.37 26.63
C ASP A 593 15.01 -27.27 26.34
N GLY A 594 15.10 -28.07 25.28
CA GLY A 594 14.15 -29.12 24.92
C GLY A 594 13.04 -28.61 23.99
N ILE A 595 12.40 -29.53 23.28
CA ILE A 595 11.66 -29.24 22.05
C ILE A 595 10.30 -28.51 22.22
N ASN A 596 9.91 -28.10 23.42
CA ASN A 596 8.51 -27.75 23.70
C ASN A 596 8.03 -26.51 22.95
N GLY A 597 7.25 -26.73 21.89
CA GLY A 597 6.68 -25.66 21.07
C GLY A 597 7.66 -25.07 20.05
N ASP A 598 8.78 -25.74 19.79
CA ASP A 598 9.85 -25.31 18.87
C ASP A 598 9.49 -25.49 17.40
N HIS A 599 8.39 -24.86 17.01
CA HIS A 599 7.99 -24.73 15.62
C HIS A 599 8.96 -23.75 14.96
N ALA A 600 9.54 -24.14 13.84
CA ALA A 600 10.64 -23.43 13.20
C ALA A 600 10.44 -23.40 11.69
N ASP A 601 10.68 -22.24 11.10
CA ASP A 601 10.45 -22.03 9.67
C ASP A 601 11.74 -21.66 8.93
N TRP A 602 11.99 -22.35 7.82
CA TRP A 602 12.95 -21.94 6.78
C TRP A 602 12.19 -21.15 5.71
N LEU A 603 12.30 -19.83 5.76
CA LEU A 603 11.56 -18.90 4.92
C LEU A 603 12.33 -18.61 3.62
N TYR A 604 11.63 -18.79 2.50
CA TYR A 604 12.09 -18.53 1.13
C TYR A 604 13.51 -19.06 0.80
N PRO A 605 13.86 -20.32 1.14
CA PRO A 605 15.19 -20.86 0.88
C PRO A 605 15.43 -20.98 -0.62
N THR A 606 16.43 -20.25 -1.12
CA THR A 606 16.70 -20.07 -2.55
C THR A 606 18.12 -20.50 -2.88
N LEU A 607 18.25 -21.46 -3.79
CA LEU A 607 19.52 -21.91 -4.35
C LEU A 607 19.89 -21.10 -5.60
N TYR A 608 21.16 -20.80 -5.75
CA TYR A 608 21.74 -20.10 -6.91
C TYR A 608 22.78 -20.98 -7.58
N LYS A 609 22.70 -21.12 -8.91
CA LYS A 609 23.73 -21.81 -9.72
C LYS A 609 24.90 -20.89 -10.06
#